data_AF-A0A015ILX1-F1
#
_entry.id   AF-A0A015ILX1-F1
#
_cell.length_a   1.000
_cell.length_b   1.000
_cell.length_c   1.000
_cell.angle_alpha   90.00
_cell.angle_beta   90.00
_cell.angle_gamma   90.00
#
_symmetry.space_group_name_H-M   'P 1'
#
loop_
_entity.id
_entity.type
_entity.pdbx_description
1 polymer ?
#
loop_
_entity_poly.entity_id
_entity_poly.type
_entity_poly.pdbx_seq_one_letter_code
_entity_poly.pdbx_strand_id
1 'polypeptide(L)' 'MSDLIVKEIKRLGLLAKEKILLFTYFTLNVEKTAVVASYLNDLDDDDEKRIYLRSLIFLPGMFSQSMDNVA' A
#
# COMPACT_ATOMS: atom_id res chain seq x y z
N MET A 1 -10.53 -0.64 -8.88
CA MET A 1 -9.78 -1.14 -7.69
C MET A 1 -10.62 -2.22 -7.03
N SER A 2 -10.01 -3.27 -6.47
CA SER A 2 -10.75 -4.38 -5.84
C SER A 2 -11.44 -3.96 -4.55
N ASP A 3 -12.70 -4.36 -4.36
CA ASP A 3 -13.49 -4.08 -3.14
C ASP A 3 -12.83 -4.67 -1.89
N LEU A 4 -12.16 -5.82 -2.03
CA LEU A 4 -11.39 -6.44 -0.95
C LEU A 4 -10.31 -5.49 -0.44
N ILE A 5 -9.47 -4.97 -1.35
CA ILE A 5 -8.36 -4.07 -0.99
C ILE A 5 -8.88 -2.81 -0.30
N VAL A 6 -9.96 -2.22 -0.81
CA VAL A 6 -10.56 -1.02 -0.21
C VAL A 6 -11.06 -1.32 1.21
N LYS A 7 -11.70 -2.48 1.41
CA LYS A 7 -12.18 -2.92 2.73
C LYS A 7 -11.03 -3.13 3.71
N GLU A 8 -9.98 -3.81 3.27
CA GLU A 8 -8.77 -4.07 4.07
C GLU A 8 -8.08 -2.76 4.50
N ILE A 9 -7.80 -1.86 3.57
CA ILE A 9 -7.17 -0.55 3.85
C ILE A 9 -7.98 0.25 4.88
N LYS A 10 -9.31 0.18 4.82
CA LYS A 10 -10.19 0.90 5.74
C LYS A 10 -10.23 0.28 7.13
N ARG A 11 -10.23 -1.06 7.26
CA ARG A 11 -10.38 -1.76 8.54
C ARG A 11 -9.06 -1.90 9.32
N LEU A 12 -7.92 -1.99 8.65
CA LEU A 12 -6.62 -2.32 9.26
C LEU A 12 -5.94 -1.16 10.03
N GLY A 13 -6.68 -0.11 10.41
CA GLY A 13 -6.13 0.96 11.25
C GLY A 13 -4.90 1.69 10.69
N LEU A 14 -4.71 1.71 9.37
CA LEU A 14 -3.60 2.41 8.70
C LEU A 14 -3.70 3.94 8.91
N LEU A 15 -2.56 4.62 8.87
CA LEU A 15 -2.50 6.08 8.93
C LEU A 15 -3.12 6.70 7.66
N ALA A 16 -3.69 7.89 7.78
CA ALA A 16 -4.31 8.59 6.64
C ALA A 16 -3.34 8.73 5.44
N LYS A 17 -2.06 9.07 5.71
CA LYS A 17 -1.02 9.15 4.67
C LYS A 17 -0.76 7.81 3.97
N GLU A 18 -0.77 6.70 4.72
CA GLU A 18 -0.55 5.36 4.17
C GLU A 18 -1.72 4.97 3.27
N LYS A 19 -2.96 5.27 3.68
CA LYS A 19 -4.14 5.03 2.86
C LYS A 19 -4.07 5.78 1.52
N ILE A 20 -3.70 7.07 1.56
CA ILE A 20 -3.55 7.88 0.34
C ILE A 20 -2.49 7.26 -0.59
N LEU A 21 -1.31 6.92 -0.06
CA LEU A 21 -0.23 6.32 -0.84
C LEU A 21 -0.65 4.96 -1.44
N LEU A 22 -1.39 4.14 -0.69
CA LEU A 22 -1.91 2.87 -1.19
C LEU A 22 -2.93 3.07 -2.31
N PHE A 23 -3.87 4.01 -2.16
CA PHE A 23 -4.83 4.32 -3.22
C PHE A 23 -4.11 4.81 -4.48
N THR A 24 -3.10 5.67 -4.34
CA THR A 24 -2.25 6.09 -5.46
C THR A 24 -1.52 4.91 -6.09
N TYR A 25 -0.92 4.03 -5.29
CA TYR A 25 -0.22 2.84 -5.76
C TYR A 25 -1.13 1.96 -6.64
N PHE A 26 -2.33 1.63 -6.17
CA PHE A 26 -3.28 0.79 -6.93
C PHE A 26 -3.92 1.50 -8.12
N THR A 27 -3.96 2.84 -8.11
CA THR A 27 -4.39 3.63 -9.27
C THR A 27 -3.35 3.58 -10.38
N LEU A 28 -2.06 3.60 -10.02
CA LEU A 28 -0.94 3.56 -10.96
C LEU A 28 -0.55 2.13 -11.39
N ASN A 29 -0.86 1.12 -10.57
CA ASN A 29 -0.49 -0.28 -10.79
C ASN A 29 -1.75 -1.17 -10.81
N VAL A 30 -2.72 -0.83 -11.67
CA VAL A 30 -4.03 -1.52 -11.74
C VAL A 30 -3.84 -3.02 -12.00
N GLU A 31 -2.85 -3.40 -12.81
CA GLU A 31 -2.50 -4.78 -13.15
C GLU A 31 -2.07 -5.61 -11.93
N LYS A 32 -1.54 -4.99 -10.88
CA LYS A 32 -1.12 -5.67 -9.64
C LYS A 32 -2.27 -5.91 -8.67
N THR A 33 -3.41 -5.28 -8.89
CA THR A 33 -4.57 -5.33 -7.98
C THR A 33 -5.03 -6.76 -7.71
N ALA A 34 -5.12 -7.61 -8.74
CA ALA A 34 -5.60 -8.99 -8.57
C ALA A 34 -4.63 -9.84 -7.73
N VAL A 35 -3.33 -9.72 -7.99
CA VAL A 35 -2.28 -10.45 -7.26
C VAL A 35 -2.25 -10.03 -5.80
N VAL A 36 -2.28 -8.72 -5.53
CA VAL A 36 -2.30 -8.19 -4.16
C VAL A 36 -3.57 -8.61 -3.43
N ALA A 37 -4.74 -8.59 -4.09
CA ALA A 37 -5.99 -9.06 -3.49
C ALA A 37 -5.93 -10.54 -3.11
N SER A 38 -5.36 -11.40 -3.96
CA SER A 38 -5.14 -12.81 -3.65
C SER A 38 -4.25 -12.96 -2.41
N TYR A 39 -3.10 -12.29 -2.40
CA TYR A 39 -2.15 -12.38 -1.29
C TYR A 39 -2.76 -11.91 0.04
N LEU A 40 -3.52 -10.80 0.03
CA LEU A 40 -4.22 -10.31 1.22
C LEU A 40 -5.28 -11.29 1.75
N ASN A 41 -5.90 -12.06 0.86
CA ASN A 41 -6.89 -13.06 1.24
C ASN A 41 -6.26 -14.32 1.84
N ASP A 42 -5.01 -14.63 1.45
CA ASP A 42 -4.25 -15.77 1.98
C ASP A 42 -3.59 -15.48 3.34
N LEU A 43 -3.48 -14.21 3.73
CA LEU A 43 -3.03 -13.82 5.06
C LEU A 43 -4.21 -13.86 6.05
N ASP A 44 -4.02 -14.53 7.19
CA ASP A 44 -5.02 -14.58 8.26
C ASP A 44 -4.85 -13.44 9.27
N ASP A 45 -3.61 -12.98 9.45
CA ASP A 45 -3.26 -12.01 10.47
C ASP A 45 -3.31 -10.55 9.98
N ASP A 46 -3.89 -9.68 10.80
CA ASP A 46 -4.04 -8.27 10.47
C ASP A 46 -2.69 -7.52 10.48
N ASP A 47 -1.72 -7.93 11.31
CA ASP A 47 -0.39 -7.33 11.35
C ASP A 47 0.40 -7.68 10.08
N GLU A 48 0.32 -8.93 9.64
CA GLU A 48 0.91 -9.38 8.37
C GLU A 48 0.33 -8.58 7.18
N LYS A 49 -0.99 -8.39 7.14
CA LYS A 49 -1.64 -7.56 6.09
C LYS A 49 -1.14 -6.11 6.13
N ARG A 50 -1.00 -5.53 7.33
CA ARG A 50 -0.48 -4.16 7.50
C ARG A 50 0.96 -4.05 7.02
N ILE A 51 1.82 -4.99 7.40
CA ILE A 51 3.23 -5.03 7.00
C ILE A 51 3.32 -5.15 5.48
N TYR A 52 2.56 -6.06 4.89
CA TYR A 52 2.53 -6.25 3.44
C TYR A 52 2.07 -4.99 2.71
N LEU A 53 0.94 -4.39 3.09
CA LEU A 53 0.47 -3.14 2.47
C LEU A 53 1.50 -2.01 2.60
N ARG A 54 2.14 -1.86 3.77
CA ARG A 54 3.20 -0.86 3.96
C ARG A 54 4.38 -1.11 3.02
N SER A 55 4.79 -2.35 2.81
CA SER A 55 5.88 -2.69 1.89
C SER A 55 5.65 -2.23 0.44
N LEU A 56 4.39 -2.11 0.01
CA LEU A 56 4.04 -1.65 -1.34
C LEU A 56 4.32 -0.15 -1.55
N ILE A 57 4.27 0.63 -0.47
CA ILE A 57 4.43 2.10 -0.48
C ILE A 57 5.73 2.57 0.19
N PHE A 58 6.40 1.68 0.92
CA PHE A 58 7.74 1.87 1.48
C PHE A 58 8.76 1.06 0.66
N LEU A 59 8.90 1.39 -0.62
CA LEU A 59 10.05 0.95 -1.39
C LEU A 59 11.22 1.90 -1.12
N PRO A 60 12.46 1.40 -0.89
CA PRO A 60 13.64 2.21 -0.59
C PRO A 60 14.13 3.12 -1.74
N GLY A 61 13.28 3.49 -2.70
CA GLY A 61 13.57 4.44 -3.78
C GLY A 61 12.55 5.57 -3.94
N MET A 62 11.40 5.54 -3.25
CA MET A 62 10.36 6.57 -3.40
C MET A 62 10.62 7.86 -2.60
N PHE A 63 11.61 7.87 -1.70
CA PHE A 63 12.05 9.07 -0.98
C PHE A 63 13.29 9.75 -1.57
N SER A 64 13.81 9.27 -2.71
CA SER A 64 15.04 9.81 -3.30
C SER A 64 14.77 10.79 -4.45
N GLN A 65 13.79 11.68 -4.30
CA GLN A 65 13.68 12.88 -5.15
C GLN A 65 13.33 14.10 -4.29
N SER A 66 14.31 15.00 -4.19
CA SER A 66 14.24 16.35 -3.62
C SER A 66 14.51 16.49 -2.10
N MET A 67 15.75 16.21 -1.69
CA MET A 67 16.43 17.03 -0.66
C MET A 67 17.87 17.41 -1.06
N ASP A 68 18.24 17.34 -2.33
CA ASP A 68 19.52 17.87 -2.84
C ASP A 68 19.32 19.26 -3.46
N ASN A 69 18.79 20.20 -2.67
CA ASN A 69 18.90 21.63 -2.94
C ASN A 69 18.72 22.40 -1.63
N VAL A 70 19.67 22.22 -0.71
CA VAL A 70 19.91 23.20 0.36
C VAL A 70 21.41 23.40 0.49
N ALA A 71 21.83 24.60 0.08
CA ALA A 71 23.09 25.32 0.31
C ALA A 71 24.36 24.79 -0.39
#